data_AF-A0A832TPE2-F1
#
_entry.id   AF-A0A832TPE2-F1
#
_cell.length_a   1.000
_cell.length_b   1.000
_cell.length_c   1.000
_cell.angle_alpha   90.00
_cell.angle_beta   90.00
_cell.angle_gamma   90.00
#
_symmetry.space_group_name_H-M   'P 1'
#
loop_
_entity.id
_entity.type
_entity.pdbx_description
1 polymer ?
#
loop_
_entity_poly.entity_id
_entity_poly.type
_entity_poly.pdbx_seq_one_letter_code
_entity_poly.pdbx_strand_id
1 'polypeptide(L)'
;MEDTRAGYEELMALMLARRSIREFDDRDVEQEKIDRILTAASTAPMGIPPSDVEVLVIDGKDKVREFADDMLELMKRNGYFQSLHFSYCGLSSRWKSMKSLTNS
;
A
#
# COMPACT_ATOMS: atom_id res chain seq x y z
N MET A 1 25.28 28.66 4.68
CA MET A 1 24.85 27.26 4.82
C MET A 1 24.70 26.72 3.43
N GLU A 2 25.68 25.94 2.99
CA GLU A 2 25.72 25.32 1.67
C GLU A 2 24.60 24.28 1.58
N ASP A 3 23.86 24.31 0.48
CA ASP A 3 22.51 23.81 0.38
C ASP A 3 22.49 22.28 0.17
N THR A 4 22.27 21.49 1.22
CA THR A 4 22.11 20.02 1.15
C THR A 4 20.79 19.57 0.50
N ARG A 5 20.12 20.45 -0.24
CA ARG A 5 18.82 20.19 -0.88
C ARG A 5 19.05 19.55 -2.25
N ALA A 6 18.20 18.59 -2.59
CA ALA A 6 18.13 18.09 -3.96
C ALA A 6 17.74 19.23 -4.92
N GLY A 7 18.38 19.29 -6.08
CA GLY A 7 17.98 20.17 -7.17
C GLY A 7 16.60 19.79 -7.71
N TYR A 8 15.97 20.75 -8.40
CA TYR A 8 14.64 20.55 -8.97
C TYR A 8 14.57 19.32 -9.89
N GLU A 9 15.55 19.19 -10.81
CA GLU A 9 15.54 18.11 -11.79
C GLU A 9 15.75 16.72 -11.15
N GLU A 10 16.59 16.63 -10.11
CA GLU A 10 16.84 15.38 -9.38
C GLU A 10 15.60 14.94 -8.61
N LEU A 11 14.93 15.89 -7.95
CA LEU A 11 13.66 15.64 -7.27
C LEU A 11 12.56 15.24 -8.26
N MET A 12 12.46 15.95 -9.40
CA MET A 12 11.47 15.65 -10.44
C MET A 12 11.71 14.25 -11.01
N ALA A 13 12.96 13.88 -11.30
CA ALA A 13 13.32 12.56 -11.78
C ALA A 13 12.93 11.45 -10.79
N LEU A 14 13.18 11.65 -9.48
CA LEU A 14 12.77 10.72 -8.45
C LEU A 14 11.25 10.52 -8.40
N MET A 15 10.49 11.61 -8.48
CA MET A 15 9.02 11.58 -8.44
C MET A 15 8.43 10.86 -9.66
N LEU A 16 9.01 11.06 -10.85
CA LEU A 16 8.59 10.38 -12.08
C LEU A 16 8.96 8.88 -12.10
N ALA A 17 10.11 8.52 -11.53
CA ALA A 17 10.59 7.15 -11.49
C ALA A 17 9.81 6.25 -10.52
N ARG A 18 9.22 6.82 -9.46
CA ARG A 18 8.56 6.04 -8.41
C ARG A 18 7.28 5.36 -8.92
N ARG A 19 7.27 4.03 -8.96
CA ARG A 19 6.11 3.20 -9.31
C ARG A 19 5.78 2.23 -8.18
N SER A 20 4.51 1.81 -8.12
CA SER A 20 4.13 0.67 -7.28
C SER A 20 4.66 -0.60 -7.93
N ILE A 21 5.70 -1.17 -7.35
CA ILE A 21 6.34 -2.41 -7.79
C ILE A 21 5.52 -3.60 -7.27
N ARG A 22 5.24 -4.57 -8.13
CA ARG A 22 4.47 -5.79 -7.80
C ARG A 22 5.28 -7.08 -7.92
N GLU A 23 6.43 -7.01 -8.58
CA GLU A 23 7.35 -8.12 -8.77
C GLU A 23 8.70 -7.68 -8.19
N PHE A 24 9.18 -8.39 -7.17
CA PHE A 24 10.43 -8.10 -6.48
C PHE A 24 11.44 -9.20 -6.76
N ASP A 25 12.70 -8.83 -6.90
CA ASP A 25 13.80 -9.77 -7.14
C ASP A 25 13.99 -10.74 -5.95
N ASP A 26 14.66 -11.87 -6.23
CA ASP A 26 15.08 -12.82 -5.21
C ASP A 26 16.38 -12.42 -4.53
N ARG A 27 16.31 -11.29 -3.82
CA ARG A 27 17.43 -10.68 -3.13
C ARG A 27 16.98 -10.04 -1.83
N ASP A 28 17.76 -10.28 -0.79
CA ASP A 28 17.60 -9.60 0.49
C ASP A 28 18.01 -8.12 0.38
N VAL A 29 17.44 -7.30 1.26
CA VAL A 29 17.74 -5.88 1.37
C VAL A 29 18.77 -5.70 2.46
N GLU A 30 19.85 -4.96 2.20
CA GLU A 30 20.86 -4.71 3.23
C GLU A 30 20.30 -3.84 4.36
N GLN A 31 20.65 -4.16 5.61
CA GLN A 31 20.20 -3.42 6.80
C GLN A 31 20.46 -1.91 6.69
N GLU A 32 21.60 -1.52 6.12
CA GLU A 32 21.94 -0.12 5.92
C GLU A 32 20.91 0.64 5.07
N LYS A 33 20.31 -0.01 4.06
CA LYS A 33 19.26 0.60 3.24
C LYS A 33 17.97 0.77 4.04
N ILE A 34 17.63 -0.21 4.87
CA ILE A 34 16.47 -0.14 5.78
C ILE A 34 16.64 1.05 6.72
N ASP A 35 17.80 1.18 7.36
CA ASP A 35 18.08 2.27 8.30
C ASP A 35 18.01 3.66 7.64
N ARG A 36 18.51 3.78 6.41
CA ARG A 36 18.40 5.02 5.62
C ARG A 36 16.95 5.38 5.31
N ILE A 37 16.10 4.40 4.99
CA ILE A 37 14.66 4.61 4.75
C ILE A 37 13.97 5.06 6.03
N LEU A 38 14.22 4.39 7.15
CA LEU A 38 13.65 4.75 8.46
C LEU A 38 14.06 6.16 8.88
N THR A 39 15.34 6.50 8.70
CA THR A 39 15.86 7.84 8.96
C THR A 39 15.14 8.89 8.12
N ALA A 40 15.00 8.67 6.81
CA ALA A 40 14.30 9.61 5.94
C ALA A 40 12.81 9.74 6.32
N ALA A 41 12.13 8.63 6.60
CA ALA A 41 10.73 8.62 7.01
C ALA A 41 10.49 9.39 8.33
N SER A 42 11.43 9.30 9.28
CA SER A 42 11.34 9.99 10.57
C SER A 42 11.38 11.52 10.46
N THR A 43 11.88 12.05 9.35
CA THR A 43 11.95 13.50 9.09
C THR A 43 10.65 14.09 8.54
N ALA A 44 9.64 13.26 8.26
CA ALA A 44 8.37 13.71 7.72
C ALA A 44 7.67 14.66 8.71
N PRO A 45 7.07 15.76 8.23
CA PRO A 45 6.28 16.64 9.08
C PRO A 45 5.00 15.93 9.51
N MET A 46 4.75 15.89 10.82
CA MET A 46 3.60 15.21 11.41
C MET A 46 2.59 16.22 11.95
N GLY A 47 1.30 15.99 11.70
CA GLY A 47 0.19 16.75 12.30
C GLY A 47 -0.22 16.25 13.69
N ILE A 48 0.32 15.11 14.10
CA ILE A 48 0.13 14.46 15.41
C ILE A 48 1.51 14.27 16.07
N PRO A 49 1.58 14.10 17.40
CA PRO A 49 2.85 13.85 18.08
C PRO A 49 3.57 12.63 17.47
N PRO A 50 4.89 12.71 17.26
CA PRO A 50 5.67 11.61 16.69
C PRO A 50 5.70 10.36 17.60
N SER A 51 5.30 10.48 18.87
CA SER A 51 5.15 9.35 19.80
C SER A 51 3.98 8.42 19.47
N ASP A 52 3.01 8.90 18.69
CA ASP A 52 1.78 8.17 18.43
C ASP A 52 1.85 7.33 17.14
N VAL A 53 3.03 7.29 16.50
CA VAL A 53 3.28 6.55 15.27
C VAL A 53 4.46 5.62 15.47
N GLU A 54 4.25 4.33 15.15
CA GLU A 54 5.26 3.29 15.20
C GLU A 54 5.45 2.67 13.81
N VAL A 55 6.69 2.24 13.51
CA VAL A 55 7.03 1.53 12.27
C VAL A 55 7.54 0.15 12.64
N LEU A 56 6.86 -0.88 12.14
CA LEU A 56 7.29 -2.28 12.24
C LEU A 56 8.00 -2.68 10.95
N VAL A 57 9.24 -3.18 11.06
CA VAL A 57 9.98 -3.76 9.94
C VAL A 57 9.88 -5.28 10.00
N ILE A 58 9.28 -5.88 8.97
CA ILE A 58 9.26 -7.33 8.78
C ILE A 58 10.33 -7.68 7.76
N ASP A 59 11.48 -8.16 8.26
CA ASP A 59 12.62 -8.51 7.43
C ASP A 59 12.69 -10.02 7.15
N GLY A 60 12.84 -10.36 5.87
CA GLY A 60 12.89 -11.72 5.34
C GLY A 60 11.59 -12.18 4.66
N LYS A 61 11.73 -12.82 3.50
CA LYS A 61 10.60 -13.28 2.67
C LYS A 61 9.67 -14.26 3.38
N ASP A 62 10.22 -15.15 4.19
CA ASP A 62 9.43 -16.17 4.89
C ASP A 62 8.54 -15.54 5.97
N LYS A 63 9.06 -14.55 6.71
CA LYS A 63 8.26 -13.79 7.69
C LYS A 63 7.17 -12.95 7.02
N VAL A 64 7.46 -12.39 5.85
CA VAL A 64 6.45 -11.65 5.06
C VAL A 64 5.34 -12.59 4.58
N ARG A 65 5.67 -13.82 4.17
CA ARG A 65 4.68 -14.82 3.78
C ARG A 65 3.81 -15.25 4.97
N GLU A 66 4.43 -15.55 6.11
CA GLU A 66 3.74 -15.88 7.35
C GLU A 66 2.75 -14.77 7.75
N PHE A 67 3.21 -13.51 7.74
CA PHE A 67 2.34 -12.37 8.03
C PHE A 67 1.19 -12.22 7.02
N ALA A 68 1.43 -12.47 5.73
CA ALA A 68 0.39 -12.41 4.71
C ALA A 68 -0.67 -13.49 4.92
N ASP A 69 -0.26 -14.70 5.28
CA ASP A 69 -1.17 -15.82 5.58
C ASP A 69 -2.02 -15.52 6.83
N ASP A 70 -1.40 -15.01 7.90
CA ASP A 70 -2.09 -14.58 9.12
C ASP A 70 -3.13 -13.48 8.83
N MET A 71 -2.77 -12.50 7.99
CA MET A 71 -3.68 -11.45 7.55
C MET A 71 -4.87 -12.00 6.76
N LEU A 72 -4.63 -12.96 5.87
CA LEU A 72 -5.70 -13.61 5.11
C LEU A 72 -6.64 -14.41 6.02
N GLU A 73 -6.11 -15.10 7.03
CA GLU A 73 -6.91 -15.82 8.02
C GLU A 73 -7.78 -14.86 8.86
N LEU A 74 -7.19 -13.77 9.35
CA LEU A 74 -7.91 -12.74 10.10
C LEU A 74 -9.04 -12.13 9.26
N MET A 75 -8.77 -11.80 7.99
CA MET A 75 -9.78 -11.24 7.10
C MET A 75 -10.93 -12.22 6.82
N LYS A 76 -10.64 -13.52 6.67
CA LYS A 76 -11.67 -14.57 6.52
C LYS A 76 -12.52 -14.70 7.78
N ARG A 77 -11.89 -14.70 8.95
CA ARG A 77 -12.56 -14.82 10.24
C ARG A 77 -13.49 -13.64 10.55
N ASN A 78 -13.09 -12.44 10.14
CA ASN A 78 -13.85 -11.21 10.39
C ASN A 78 -14.95 -10.91 9.34
N GLY A 79 -15.17 -11.81 8.38
CA GLY A 79 -16.31 -11.74 7.45
C GLY A 79 -16.26 -10.62 6.40
N TYR A 80 -15.15 -9.87 6.29
CA TYR A 80 -14.99 -8.74 5.35
C TYR A 80 -15.16 -9.15 3.87
N PHE A 81 -15.07 -10.44 3.55
CA PHE A 81 -15.29 -10.96 2.20
C PHE A 81 -16.78 -10.96 1.78
N GLN A 82 -17.73 -11.00 2.72
CA GLN A 82 -19.16 -11.09 2.39
C GLN A 82 -19.78 -9.74 1.99
N SER A 83 -19.22 -8.61 2.43
CA SER A 83 -19.78 -7.29 2.08
C SER A 83 -19.36 -6.81 0.67
N LEU A 84 -18.17 -7.19 0.19
CA LEU A 84 -17.71 -6.79 -1.15
C LEU A 84 -18.48 -7.52 -2.27
N HIS A 85 -18.85 -8.79 -2.06
CA HIS A 85 -19.64 -9.56 -3.02
C HIS A 85 -21.06 -9.00 -3.16
N PHE A 86 -21.68 -8.54 -2.07
CA PHE A 86 -23.06 -8.03 -2.13
C PHE A 86 -23.20 -6.69 -2.86
N SER A 87 -22.14 -5.85 -2.87
CA SER A 87 -22.20 -4.55 -3.55
C SER A 87 -22.11 -4.66 -5.08
N TYR A 88 -21.27 -5.58 -5.61
CA TYR A 88 -21.13 -5.76 -7.06
C TYR A 88 -22.29 -6.55 -7.70
N CYS A 89 -22.91 -7.49 -6.97
CA CYS A 89 -23.99 -8.30 -7.53
C CYS A 89 -25.34 -7.56 -7.59
N GLY A 90 -25.57 -6.58 -6.72
CA GLY A 90 -26.80 -5.76 -6.70
C GLY A 90 -26.91 -4.73 -7.84
N LEU A 91 -25.78 -4.27 -8.40
CA LEU A 91 -25.77 -3.32 -9.52
C LEU A 91 -25.97 -3.97 -10.89
N SER A 92 -25.57 -5.24 -11.05
CA SER A 92 -25.73 -5.99 -12.31
C SER A 92 -27.20 -6.30 -12.63
N SER A 93 -27.98 -6.70 -11.62
CA SER A 93 -29.40 -7.06 -11.80
C SER A 93 -30.29 -5.86 -12.09
N ARG A 94 -29.95 -4.67 -11.59
CA ARG A 94 -30.72 -3.44 -11.82
C ARG A 94 -30.52 -2.85 -13.22
N TRP A 95 -29.39 -3.14 -13.88
CA TRP A 95 -29.13 -2.67 -15.24
C TRP A 95 -29.85 -3.51 -16.31
N LYS A 96 -30.08 -4.81 -16.06
CA LYS A 96 -30.88 -5.66 -16.97
C LYS A 96 -32.37 -5.31 -16.99
N SER A 97 -32.93 -4.89 -15.85
CA SER A 97 -34.35 -4.49 -15.77
C SER A 97 -34.65 -3.13 -16.41
N MET A 98 -33.64 -2.26 -16.58
CA MET A 98 -33.84 -0.91 -17.14
C MET A 98 -33.84 -0.89 -18.67
N LYS A 99 -33.24 -1.89 -19.33
CA LYS A 99 -33.25 -2.01 -20.81
C LYS A 99 -34.53 -2.63 -21.38
N SER A 100 -35.32 -3.34 -20.57
CA SER A 100 -36.61 -3.89 -21.01
C SER A 100 -37.74 -2.85 -21.00
N LEU A 101 -37.55 -1.72 -20.32
CA LEU A 101 -38.55 -0.65 -20.21
C LEU A 101 -38.39 0.46 -21.28
N THR A 102 -37.33 0.41 -22.09
CA THR A 102 -37.07 1.40 -23.16
C THR A 102 -37.28 0.83 -24.55
N ASN A 103 -37.91 -0.35 -24.68
CA ASN A 103 -38.14 -1.04 -25.95
C ASN A 103 -39.62 -1.48 -26.13
N SER A 104 -40.55 -0.63 -25.71
CA SER A 104 -41.98 -0.72 -26.05
C SER A 104 -42.46 0.61 -26.61
#